data_AF-A0A497CNC2-F1
#
_entry.id   AF-A0A497CNC2-F1
#
_cell.length_a   1.000
_cell.length_b   1.000
_cell.length_c   1.000
_cell.angle_alpha   90.00
_cell.angle_beta   90.00
_cell.angle_gamma   90.00
#
_symmetry.space_group_name_H-M   'P 1'
#
loop_
_entity.id
_entity.type
_entity.pdbx_description
1 polymer ?
#
loop_
_entity_poly.entity_id
_entity_poly.type
_entity_poly.pdbx_seq_one_letter_code
_entity_poly.pdbx_strand_id
1 'polypeptide(L)'
;MEKEKLQKIQMIYGYAVCLVTVITFLISVTSMVYALMDLTDPINAHRTYGKDVPSLASYNNYKIDIIKSLDPKHDLDLDDTTLKSMYESAKEDAIAKVKHNAYRTIIVNSLLLLICIVLFTTHFIWMRKISKKAT
;
A
#
# COMPACT_ATOMS: atom_id res chain seq x y z
N MET A 1 -33.04 -33.53 -16.22
CA MET A 1 -32.99 -32.08 -16.53
C MET A 1 -32.53 -31.22 -15.34
N GLU A 2 -33.03 -31.41 -14.10
CA GLU A 2 -32.60 -30.60 -12.94
C GLU A 2 -31.12 -30.77 -12.54
N LYS A 3 -30.58 -31.99 -12.57
CA LYS A 3 -29.18 -32.26 -12.18
C LYS A 3 -28.15 -31.57 -13.09
N GLU A 4 -28.40 -31.50 -14.40
CA GLU A 4 -27.54 -30.77 -15.35
C GLU A 4 -27.55 -29.26 -15.09
N LYS A 5 -28.72 -28.69 -14.73
CA LYS A 5 -28.81 -27.27 -14.40
C LYS A 5 -27.99 -26.95 -13.14
N LEU A 6 -28.07 -27.79 -12.11
CA LEU A 6 -27.28 -27.63 -10.89
C LEU A 6 -25.77 -27.73 -11.15
N GLN A 7 -25.33 -28.65 -12.02
CA GLN A 7 -23.91 -28.75 -12.40
C GLN A 7 -23.41 -27.52 -13.19
N LYS A 8 -24.19 -27.03 -14.15
CA LYS A 8 -23.84 -25.81 -14.91
C LYS A 8 -23.74 -24.59 -14.01
N ILE A 9 -24.67 -24.46 -13.06
CA ILE A 9 -24.67 -23.40 -12.05
C ILE A 9 -23.41 -23.50 -11.17
N GLN A 10 -23.07 -24.70 -10.68
CA GLN A 10 -21.86 -24.92 -9.88
C GLN A 10 -20.57 -24.56 -10.63
N MET A 11 -20.47 -24.90 -11.92
CA MET A 11 -19.31 -24.55 -12.75
C MET A 11 -19.17 -23.03 -12.93
N ILE A 12 -20.26 -22.32 -13.20
CA ILE A 12 -20.25 -20.85 -13.34
C ILE A 12 -19.75 -20.18 -12.06
N TYR A 13 -20.25 -20.61 -10.89
CA TYR A 13 -19.77 -20.06 -9.61
C TYR A 13 -18.28 -20.34 -9.40
N GLY A 14 -17.81 -21.56 -9.72
CA GLY A 14 -16.39 -21.90 -9.60
C GLY A 14 -15.48 -21.03 -10.47
N TYR A 15 -15.88 -20.77 -11.73
CA TYR A 15 -15.12 -19.89 -12.62
C TYR A 15 -15.19 -18.42 -12.18
N ALA A 16 -16.34 -17.94 -11.71
CA ALA A 16 -16.48 -16.56 -11.22
C ALA A 16 -15.58 -16.30 -10.01
N VAL A 17 -15.56 -17.20 -9.02
CA VAL A 17 -14.68 -17.10 -7.85
C VAL A 17 -13.21 -17.17 -8.26
N CYS A 18 -12.87 -18.06 -9.20
CA CYS A 18 -11.50 -18.15 -9.72
C CYS A 18 -11.05 -16.84 -10.39
N LEU A 19 -11.90 -16.25 -11.23
CA LEU A 19 -11.62 -14.99 -11.91
C LEU A 19 -11.43 -13.83 -10.93
N VAL A 20 -12.32 -13.68 -9.96
CA VAL A 20 -12.19 -12.66 -8.90
C VAL A 20 -10.88 -12.85 -8.14
N THR A 21 -10.55 -14.09 -7.75
CA THR A 21 -9.32 -14.41 -7.03
C THR A 21 -8.07 -14.02 -7.81
N VAL A 22 -8.03 -14.30 -9.12
CA VAL A 22 -6.90 -13.93 -9.99
C VAL A 22 -6.76 -12.41 -10.10
N ILE A 23 -7.86 -11.69 -10.32
CA ILE A 23 -7.84 -10.22 -10.41
C ILE A 23 -7.35 -9.61 -9.09
N THR A 24 -7.90 -10.08 -7.96
CA THR A 24 -7.48 -9.64 -6.63
C THR A 24 -6.01 -9.95 -6.36
N PHE A 25 -5.54 -11.14 -6.74
CA PHE A 25 -4.14 -11.52 -6.62
C PHE A 25 -3.22 -10.55 -7.38
N LEU A 26 -3.54 -10.22 -8.64
CA LEU A 26 -2.75 -9.27 -9.44
C LEU A 26 -2.70 -7.87 -8.81
N ILE A 27 -3.84 -7.38 -8.30
CA ILE A 27 -3.91 -6.09 -7.61
C ILE A 27 -3.04 -6.12 -6.35
N SER A 28 -3.12 -7.18 -5.55
CA SER A 28 -2.36 -7.32 -4.30
C SER A 28 -0.86 -7.50 -4.50
N VAL A 29 -0.44 -8.17 -5.58
CA VAL A 29 0.99 -8.22 -5.93
C VAL A 29 1.49 -6.82 -6.28
N THR A 30 0.73 -6.09 -7.08
CA THR A 30 1.11 -4.74 -7.51
C THR A 30 1.20 -3.78 -6.31
N SER A 31 0.22 -3.79 -5.41
CA SER A 31 0.23 -2.97 -4.19
C SER A 31 1.38 -3.34 -3.24
N MET A 32 1.73 -4.62 -3.16
CA MET A 32 2.88 -5.09 -2.38
C MET A 32 4.21 -4.59 -2.96
N VAL A 33 4.37 -4.57 -4.29
CA VAL A 33 5.55 -3.99 -4.94
C VAL A 33 5.70 -2.51 -4.60
N TYR A 34 4.63 -1.72 -4.70
CA TYR A 34 4.68 -0.31 -4.32
C TYR A 34 5.08 -0.11 -2.85
N ALA A 35 4.53 -0.91 -1.93
CA ALA A 35 4.90 -0.82 -0.51
C ALA A 35 6.37 -1.17 -0.24
N LEU A 36 6.96 -2.08 -1.01
CA LEU A 36 8.38 -2.40 -0.93
C LEU A 36 9.27 -1.28 -1.50
N MET A 37 8.84 -0.64 -2.61
CA MET A 37 9.52 0.53 -3.16
C MET A 37 9.49 1.69 -2.15
N ASP A 38 8.35 1.93 -1.52
CA ASP A 38 8.19 2.96 -0.48
C ASP A 38 9.07 2.71 0.75
N LEU A 39 9.35 1.43 1.06
CA LEU A 39 10.25 1.06 2.15
C LEU A 39 11.73 1.27 1.79
N THR A 40 12.10 1.13 0.52
CA THR A 40 13.47 1.31 0.03
C THR A 40 13.85 2.79 0.03
N ASP A 41 12.90 3.66 -0.29
CA ASP A 41 13.11 5.10 -0.33
C ASP A 41 12.01 5.85 0.44
N PRO A 42 12.06 5.84 1.78
CA PRO A 42 10.99 6.39 2.61
C PRO A 42 10.87 7.91 2.53
N ILE A 43 11.95 8.61 2.17
CA ILE A 43 11.95 10.08 2.12
C ILE A 43 11.30 10.59 0.83
N ASN A 44 11.51 9.91 -0.30
CA ASN A 44 10.83 10.23 -1.55
C ASN A 44 9.42 9.64 -1.62
N ALA A 45 9.16 8.53 -0.92
CA ALA A 45 7.83 7.96 -0.76
C ALA A 45 6.94 8.77 0.20
N HIS A 46 7.52 9.63 1.03
CA HIS A 46 6.76 10.59 1.82
C HIS A 46 6.11 11.63 0.89
N ARG A 47 4.94 11.30 0.36
CA ARG A 47 4.14 12.25 -0.43
C ARG A 47 3.50 13.27 0.50
N THR A 48 4.16 14.41 0.65
CA THR A 48 3.58 15.59 1.30
C THR A 48 2.58 16.23 0.34
N TYR A 49 1.34 15.72 0.32
CA TYR A 49 0.23 16.37 -0.37
C TYR A 49 -0.30 17.51 0.49
N GLY A 50 0.25 18.71 0.29
CA GLY A 50 -0.21 19.93 0.92
C GLY A 50 0.59 21.13 0.42
N LYS A 51 -0.08 22.28 0.24
CA LYS A 51 0.62 23.54 -0.12
C LYS A 51 1.38 24.13 1.08
N ASP A 52 1.06 23.66 2.28
CA ASP A 52 1.46 24.25 3.57
C ASP A 52 2.36 23.32 4.42
N VAL A 53 2.94 22.29 3.80
CA VAL A 53 3.82 21.33 4.47
C VAL A 53 5.27 21.60 4.07
N PRO A 54 6.17 21.88 5.03
CA PRO A 54 7.54 22.26 4.72
C PRO A 54 8.33 21.09 4.10
N SER A 55 9.12 21.40 3.08
CA SER A 55 9.90 20.42 2.34
C SER A 55 11.02 19.84 3.21
N LEU A 56 10.98 18.52 3.42
CA LEU A 56 12.02 17.80 4.16
C LEU A 56 13.22 17.40 3.29
N ALA A 57 13.22 17.78 2.00
CA ALA A 57 14.27 17.43 1.04
C ALA A 57 15.63 18.04 1.40
N SER A 58 15.65 19.21 2.05
CA SER A 58 16.86 19.80 2.62
C SER A 58 16.53 20.74 3.77
N TYR A 59 17.47 20.95 4.68
CA TYR A 59 17.34 21.90 5.78
C TYR A 59 17.07 23.34 5.29
N ASN A 60 17.71 23.76 4.20
CA ASN A 60 17.48 25.10 3.64
C ASN A 60 16.06 25.24 3.08
N ASN A 61 15.52 24.22 2.42
CA ASN A 61 14.13 24.26 1.94
C ASN A 61 13.15 24.30 3.12
N TYR A 62 13.40 23.47 4.14
CA TYR A 62 12.62 23.48 5.38
C TYR A 62 12.64 24.87 6.04
N LYS A 63 13.81 25.50 6.18
CA LYS A 63 13.96 26.84 6.72
C LYS A 63 13.20 27.89 5.92
N ILE A 64 13.31 27.86 4.59
CA ILE A 64 12.59 28.79 3.71
C ILE A 64 11.08 28.61 3.82
N ASP A 65 10.60 27.36 3.86
CA ASP A 65 9.16 27.06 3.98
C ASP A 65 8.61 27.46 5.34
N ILE A 66 9.36 27.23 6.42
CA ILE A 66 9.00 27.69 7.76
C ILE A 66 8.95 29.23 7.79
N ILE A 67 9.98 29.92 7.32
CA ILE A 67 10.00 31.40 7.23
C ILE A 67 8.82 31.93 6.40
N LYS A 68 8.50 31.27 5.29
CA LYS A 68 7.35 31.64 4.44
C LYS A 68 6.00 31.39 5.12
N SER A 69 5.93 30.39 6.00
CA SER A 69 4.73 30.07 6.78
C SER A 69 4.56 30.93 8.04
N LEU A 70 5.64 31.52 8.55
CA LEU A 70 5.60 32.54 9.60
C LEU A 70 5.20 33.90 9.00
N ASP A 71 4.20 34.56 9.59
CA ASP A 71 3.78 35.91 9.21
C ASP A 71 4.95 36.91 9.38
N PRO A 72 5.26 37.79 8.41
CA PRO A 72 6.37 38.77 8.46
C PRO A 72 6.38 39.75 9.65
N LYS A 73 5.40 39.65 10.56
CA LYS A 73 5.31 40.46 11.79
C LYS A 73 5.92 39.79 13.03
N HIS A 74 6.24 38.50 12.98
CA HIS A 74 6.92 37.84 14.10
C HIS A 74 8.43 37.83 13.87
N ASP A 75 9.11 38.74 14.56
CA ASP A 75 10.57 38.83 14.71
C ASP A 75 11.09 37.70 15.63
N LEU A 76 10.66 36.48 15.32
CA LEU A 76 11.12 35.27 15.98
C LEU A 76 12.47 34.92 15.35
N ASP A 77 13.54 35.39 15.96
CA ASP A 77 14.90 34.91 15.70
C ASP A 77 14.98 33.47 16.21
N LEU A 78 14.40 32.54 15.43
CA LEU A 78 14.44 31.12 15.72
C LEU A 78 15.91 30.70 15.63
N ASP A 79 16.47 30.38 16.79
CA ASP A 79 17.83 29.87 16.90
C ASP A 79 18.01 28.67 15.93
N ASP A 80 19.07 28.75 15.13
CA ASP A 80 19.33 27.81 14.03
C ASP A 80 19.52 26.38 14.58
N THR A 81 19.93 26.24 15.85
CA THR A 81 20.03 24.94 16.52
C THR A 81 18.66 24.33 16.81
N THR A 82 17.68 25.15 17.21
CA THR A 82 16.31 24.72 17.45
C THR A 82 15.64 24.33 16.14
N LEU A 83 15.84 25.14 15.09
CA LEU A 83 15.26 24.88 13.77
C LEU A 83 15.82 23.59 13.15
N LYS A 84 17.11 23.31 13.36
CA LYS A 84 17.74 22.04 12.97
C LYS A 84 17.19 20.85 13.74
N SER A 85 16.97 20.99 15.05
CA SER A 85 16.32 19.94 15.84
C SER A 85 14.90 19.65 15.35
N MET A 86 14.13 20.69 15.00
CA MET A 86 12.78 20.51 14.45
C MET A 86 12.81 19.81 13.08
N TYR A 87 13.78 20.14 12.24
CA TYR A 87 13.99 19.45 10.95
C TYR A 87 14.29 17.96 11.12
N GLU A 88 15.23 17.61 12.00
CA GLU A 88 15.58 16.21 12.23
C GLU A 88 14.39 15.42 12.81
N SER A 89 13.66 15.96 13.79
CA SER A 89 12.44 15.33 14.31
C SER A 89 11.38 15.13 13.23
N ALA A 90 11.13 16.15 12.40
CA ALA A 90 10.16 16.06 11.32
C ALA A 90 10.55 15.01 10.26
N LYS A 91 11.84 14.88 9.97
CA LYS A 91 12.38 13.86 9.07
C LYS A 91 12.23 12.45 9.66
N GLU A 92 12.55 12.27 10.93
CA GLU A 92 12.36 10.99 11.63
C GLU A 92 10.90 10.57 11.64
N ASP A 93 9.98 11.48 11.96
CA ASP A 93 8.54 11.24 11.94
C ASP A 93 8.03 10.88 10.54
N ALA A 94 8.51 11.59 9.51
CA ALA A 94 8.16 11.31 8.13
C ALA A 94 8.57 9.89 7.71
N ILE A 95 9.79 9.48 8.06
CA ILE A 95 10.31 8.14 7.80
C ILE A 95 9.52 7.08 8.59
N ALA A 96 9.26 7.33 9.88
CA ALA A 96 8.51 6.41 10.72
C ALA A 96 7.09 6.17 10.19
N LYS A 97 6.42 7.23 9.74
CA LYS A 97 5.08 7.18 9.15
C LYS A 97 5.07 6.37 7.85
N VAL A 98 6.02 6.60 6.95
CA VAL A 98 6.12 5.84 5.69
C VAL A 98 6.41 4.37 5.96
N LYS A 99 7.35 4.06 6.86
CA LYS A 99 7.63 2.68 7.28
C LYS A 99 6.39 2.00 7.85
N HIS A 100 5.67 2.66 8.74
CA HIS A 100 4.45 2.08 9.34
C HIS A 100 3.38 1.78 8.27
N ASN A 101 3.15 2.72 7.35
CA ASN A 101 2.21 2.52 6.25
C ASN A 101 2.65 1.40 5.30
N ALA A 102 3.94 1.33 4.97
CA ALA A 102 4.51 0.27 4.15
C ALA A 102 4.34 -1.11 4.81
N TYR A 103 4.70 -1.24 6.10
CA TYR A 103 4.51 -2.49 6.84
C TYR A 103 3.06 -2.92 6.92
N ARG A 104 2.14 -1.99 7.24
CA ARG A 104 0.71 -2.29 7.26
C ARG A 104 0.23 -2.81 5.90
N THR A 105 0.66 -2.16 4.82
CA THR A 105 0.29 -2.54 3.45
C THR A 105 0.86 -3.90 3.07
N ILE A 106 2.12 -4.18 3.42
CA ILE A 106 2.76 -5.48 3.19
C ILE A 106 2.03 -6.58 3.95
N ILE A 107 1.73 -6.39 5.23
CA ILE A 107 1.04 -7.39 6.07
C ILE A 107 -0.35 -7.70 5.52
N VAL A 108 -1.15 -6.66 5.21
CA VAL A 108 -2.51 -6.84 4.70
C VAL A 108 -2.50 -7.53 3.34
N ASN A 109 -1.65 -7.08 2.41
CA ASN A 109 -1.57 -7.71 1.09
C ASN A 109 -1.01 -9.12 1.15
N SER A 110 -0.04 -9.41 2.03
CA SER A 110 0.48 -10.77 2.23
C SER A 110 -0.60 -11.71 2.74
N LEU A 111 -1.43 -11.27 3.68
CA LEU A 111 -2.54 -12.09 4.19
C LEU A 111 -3.60 -12.33 3.11
N LEU A 112 -3.91 -11.29 2.32
CA LEU A 112 -4.83 -11.40 1.20
C LEU A 112 -4.31 -12.35 0.10
N LEU A 113 -3.01 -12.30 -0.21
CA LEU A 113 -2.34 -13.21 -1.15
C LEU A 113 -2.44 -14.65 -0.67
N LEU A 114 -2.20 -14.91 0.62
CA LEU A 114 -2.36 -16.26 1.18
C LEU A 114 -3.79 -16.78 1.01
N ILE A 115 -4.81 -15.97 1.31
CA ILE A 115 -6.21 -16.34 1.11
C ILE A 115 -6.49 -16.62 -0.37
N CYS A 116 -6.00 -15.77 -1.28
CA CYS A 116 -6.15 -15.98 -2.72
C CYS A 116 -5.50 -17.28 -3.18
N ILE A 117 -4.30 -17.61 -2.68
CA ILE A 117 -3.62 -18.88 -3.00
C ILE A 117 -4.45 -20.07 -2.51
N VAL A 118 -4.99 -20.03 -1.29
CA VAL A 118 -5.82 -21.12 -0.74
C VAL A 118 -7.12 -21.30 -1.54
N LEU A 119 -7.82 -20.20 -1.85
CA LEU A 119 -9.05 -20.25 -2.64
C LEU A 119 -8.79 -20.76 -4.06
N PHE A 120 -7.75 -20.23 -4.71
CA PHE A 120 -7.36 -20.62 -6.06
C PHE A 120 -6.96 -22.10 -6.12
N THR A 121 -6.08 -22.56 -5.22
CA THR A 121 -5.65 -23.97 -5.19
C THR A 121 -6.81 -24.91 -4.92
N THR A 122 -7.70 -24.58 -3.97
CA THR A 122 -8.89 -25.38 -3.68
C THR A 122 -9.81 -25.49 -4.89
N HIS A 123 -10.13 -24.36 -5.54
CA HIS A 123 -10.99 -24.33 -6.71
C HIS A 123 -10.35 -25.01 -7.92
N PHE A 124 -9.05 -24.81 -8.12
CA PHE A 124 -8.29 -25.44 -9.20
C PHE A 124 -8.27 -26.96 -9.07
N ILE A 125 -8.01 -27.49 -7.86
CA ILE A 125 -8.04 -28.93 -7.58
C ILE A 125 -9.46 -29.48 -7.79
N TRP A 126 -10.49 -28.77 -7.32
CA TRP A 126 -11.88 -29.20 -7.45
C TRP A 126 -12.34 -29.27 -8.91
N MET A 127 -12.05 -28.23 -9.70
CA MET A 127 -12.32 -28.21 -11.13
C MET A 127 -11.59 -29.32 -11.87
N ARG A 128 -10.32 -29.58 -11.50
CA ARG A 128 -9.54 -30.67 -12.09
C ARG A 128 -10.13 -32.06 -11.76
N LYS A 129 -10.72 -32.23 -10.58
CA LYS A 129 -11.45 -33.46 -10.21
C LYS A 129 -12.77 -33.62 -10.98
N ILE A 130 -13.51 -32.53 -11.22
CA ILE A 130 -14.75 -32.57 -12.01
C ILE A 130 -14.43 -32.93 -13.47
N SER A 131 -13.42 -32.31 -14.06
CA SER A 131 -12.99 -32.62 -15.44
C SER A 131 -12.59 -34.10 -15.61
N LYS A 132 -11.88 -34.68 -14.64
CA LYS A 132 -11.53 -36.12 -14.64
C LYS A 132 -12.72 -37.07 -14.51
N LYS A 133 -13.84 -36.62 -13.92
CA LYS A 133 -15.08 -37.42 -13.82
C LYS A 133 -15.98 -37.30 -15.06
N ALA A 134 -15.72 -36.31 -15.90
CA ALA A 134 -16.50 -36.04 -17.12
C ALA A 134 -15.89 -36.69 -18.38
N THR A 135 -14.69 -37.29 -18.26
CA THR A 135 -14.06 -38.17 -19.27
C THR A 135 -14.25 -39.61 -18.84
#